data_AF-A0A0S8KG54-F1
#
_entry.id   AF-A0A0S8KG54-F1
#
_cell.length_a   1.000
_cell.length_b   1.000
_cell.length_c   1.000
_cell.angle_alpha   90.00
_cell.angle_beta   90.00
_cell.angle_gamma   90.00
#
_symmetry.space_group_name_H-M   'P 1'
#
loop_
_entity.id
_entity.type
_entity.pdbx_description
1 polymer ?
#
loop_
_entity_poly.entity_id
_entity_poly.type
_entity_poly.pdbx_seq_one_letter_code
_entity_poly.pdbx_strand_id
1 'polypeptide(L)'
;MNSGEAQDILSADTTGHGDDDNLKLVPVSESIRYRKRAQSAEKKIESLAEQLAEAKAEAKETAEQLKSIQVEQKLVCELTAAGAVDLETAVLIAKAKMEGEDEADIDSVIRQLKKEKRYLFGGVGRTVKATKTAGAKERMEGSQTVLERAAKKAATTGSRTDLQEYLKLRRNFI
;
A
#
# COMPACT_ATOMS: atom_id res chain seq x y z
N MET A 1 20.89 38.71 16.78
CA MET A 1 20.84 40.16 17.04
C MET A 1 19.41 40.62 16.81
N ASN A 2 18.64 40.84 17.87
CA ASN A 2 17.81 42.02 18.04
C ASN A 2 17.26 42.04 19.46
N SER A 3 17.75 43.03 20.19
CA SER A 3 17.42 43.39 21.55
C SER A 3 16.08 44.15 21.57
N GLY A 4 15.27 43.89 22.58
CA GLY A 4 14.10 44.71 22.96
C GLY A 4 13.81 44.40 24.43
N GLU A 5 14.58 45.03 25.31
CA GLU A 5 14.19 46.24 26.06
C GLU A 5 13.39 45.89 27.31
N ALA A 6 14.10 46.02 28.44
CA ALA A 6 13.58 46.07 29.78
C ALA A 6 13.02 47.48 30.07
N GLN A 7 11.85 47.53 30.69
CA GLN A 7 11.38 48.63 31.52
C GLN A 7 10.84 47.94 32.79
N ASP A 8 11.58 47.88 33.89
CA ASP A 8 11.85 48.97 34.85
C ASP A 8 10.57 49.62 35.37
N ILE A 9 9.98 48.98 36.39
CA ILE A 9 9.06 49.61 37.32
C ILE A 9 9.63 49.37 38.72
N LEU A 10 10.30 50.41 39.20
CA LEU A 10 10.93 50.50 40.50
C LEU A 10 9.92 50.56 41.65
N SER A 11 10.38 49.95 42.74
CA SER A 11 9.93 49.96 44.12
C SER A 11 9.29 51.24 44.68
N ALA A 12 8.33 51.05 45.57
CA ALA A 12 8.11 51.94 46.72
C ALA A 12 8.04 51.08 48.00
N ASP A 13 8.99 51.30 48.89
CA ASP A 13 9.06 50.77 50.25
C ASP A 13 7.85 51.20 51.08
N THR A 14 7.29 50.27 51.84
CA THR A 14 6.69 50.58 53.14
C THR A 14 7.28 49.64 54.18
N THR A 15 8.22 50.16 54.94
CA THR A 15 8.70 49.58 56.19
C THR A 15 7.57 49.58 57.22
N GLY A 16 7.12 48.38 57.59
CA GLY A 16 6.12 48.14 58.63
C GLY A 16 6.66 47.15 59.65
N HIS A 17 7.02 47.71 60.79
CA HIS A 17 7.49 47.10 62.03
C HIS A 17 6.55 45.99 62.58
N GLY A 18 7.11 44.86 63.01
CA GLY A 18 6.47 43.92 63.93
C GLY A 18 6.49 42.45 63.51
N ASP A 19 6.86 41.58 64.45
CA ASP A 19 6.73 40.11 64.44
C ASP A 19 7.77 39.27 63.69
N ASP A 20 8.95 39.19 64.31
CA ASP A 20 9.91 38.08 64.15
C ASP A 20 9.48 36.82 64.96
N ASP A 21 8.18 36.65 65.30
CA ASP A 21 7.72 35.62 66.25
C ASP A 21 6.37 34.95 65.88
N ASN A 22 6.05 34.91 64.58
CA ASN A 22 4.99 34.04 64.04
C ASN A 22 5.54 33.24 62.85
N LEU A 23 6.55 32.42 63.12
CA LEU A 23 7.00 31.35 62.24
C LEU A 23 5.83 30.42 61.89
N LYS A 24 5.07 30.78 60.84
CA LYS A 24 4.33 29.91 59.93
C LYS A 24 3.64 28.71 60.59
N LEU A 25 2.97 28.89 61.72
CA LEU A 25 2.01 27.90 62.20
C LEU A 25 0.73 28.07 61.39
N VAL A 26 0.79 27.60 60.14
CA VAL A 26 -0.40 27.35 59.33
C VAL A 26 -1.31 26.50 60.21
N PRO A 27 -2.53 26.97 60.54
CA PRO A 27 -3.46 26.21 61.35
C PRO A 27 -3.52 24.78 60.82
N VAL A 28 -3.48 23.78 61.69
CA VAL A 28 -3.39 22.35 61.29
C VAL A 28 -4.45 21.98 60.24
N SER A 29 -5.60 22.66 60.26
CA SER A 29 -6.66 22.55 59.24
C SER A 29 -6.25 22.99 57.83
N GLU A 30 -5.45 24.04 57.67
CA GLU A 30 -4.96 24.55 56.39
C GLU A 30 -3.82 23.71 55.83
N SER A 31 -2.89 23.25 56.68
CA SER A 31 -1.80 22.36 56.25
C SER A 31 -2.34 21.00 55.76
N ILE A 32 -3.42 20.50 56.36
CA ILE A 32 -4.16 19.33 55.86
C ILE A 32 -4.78 19.60 54.49
N ARG A 33 -5.39 20.77 54.26
CA ARG A 33 -5.99 21.14 52.96
C ARG A 33 -4.93 21.23 51.86
N TYR A 34 -3.79 21.86 52.13
CA TYR A 34 -2.69 21.93 51.17
C TYR A 34 -2.11 20.56 50.85
N ARG A 35 -1.91 19.69 51.86
CA ARG A 35 -1.47 18.32 51.64
C ARG A 35 -2.44 17.53 50.77
N LYS A 36 -3.75 17.61 51.05
CA LYS A 36 -4.77 16.94 50.23
C LYS A 36 -4.78 17.45 48.79
N ARG A 37 -4.60 18.76 48.59
CA ARG A 37 -4.53 19.35 47.24
C ARG A 37 -3.28 18.87 46.50
N ALA A 38 -2.12 18.89 47.14
CA ALA A 38 -0.87 18.41 46.58
C ALA A 38 -0.97 16.92 46.19
N GLN A 39 -1.47 16.07 47.09
CA GLN A 39 -1.70 14.65 46.78
C GLN A 39 -2.69 14.44 45.64
N SER A 40 -3.75 15.26 45.54
CA SER A 40 -4.68 15.17 44.42
C SER A 40 -4.06 15.64 43.10
N ALA A 41 -3.15 16.61 43.15
CA ALA A 41 -2.43 17.08 41.98
C ALA A 41 -1.40 16.04 41.52
N GLU A 42 -0.67 15.43 42.45
CA GLU A 42 0.25 14.31 42.19
C GLU A 42 -0.47 13.13 41.53
N LYS A 43 -1.62 12.70 42.09
CA LYS A 43 -2.45 11.65 41.48
C LYS A 43 -2.94 11.99 40.08
N LYS A 44 -3.30 13.26 39.85
CA LYS A 44 -3.72 13.73 38.51
C LYS A 44 -2.55 13.71 37.54
N ILE A 45 -1.37 14.17 37.96
CA ILE A 45 -0.15 14.15 37.15
C ILE A 45 0.21 12.71 36.79
N GLU A 46 0.13 11.78 37.75
CA GLU A 46 0.34 10.36 37.53
C GLU A 46 -0.64 9.80 36.50
N SER A 47 -1.96 10.02 36.69
CA SER A 47 -2.98 9.56 35.73
C SER A 47 -2.83 10.17 34.33
N LEU A 48 -2.42 11.44 34.23
CA LEU A 48 -2.18 12.10 32.95
C LEU A 48 -0.91 11.58 32.29
N ALA A 49 0.13 11.26 33.08
CA ALA A 49 1.36 10.67 32.57
C ALA A 49 1.11 9.26 32.02
N GLU A 50 0.28 8.46 32.70
CA GLU A 50 -0.16 7.14 32.22
C GLU A 50 -0.93 7.25 30.90
N GLN A 51 -1.94 8.12 30.83
CA GLN A 51 -2.72 8.34 29.60
C GLN A 51 -1.85 8.83 28.43
N LEU A 52 -0.87 9.69 28.73
CA LEU A 52 0.06 10.19 27.72
C LEU A 52 0.98 9.07 27.23
N ALA A 53 1.46 8.20 28.13
CA ALA A 53 2.26 7.05 27.76
C ALA A 53 1.48 6.05 26.89
N GLU A 54 0.24 5.76 27.26
CA GLU A 54 -0.68 4.90 26.51
C GLU A 54 -0.97 5.47 25.12
N ALA A 55 -1.41 6.73 25.03
CA ALA A 55 -1.67 7.39 23.75
C ALA A 55 -0.42 7.46 22.85
N LYS A 56 0.77 7.62 23.45
CA LYS A 56 2.04 7.57 22.69
C LYS A 56 2.36 6.17 22.19
N ALA A 57 2.04 5.13 22.95
CA ALA A 57 2.23 3.75 22.51
C ALA A 57 1.30 3.43 21.34
N GLU A 58 0.01 3.77 21.45
CA GLU A 58 -0.97 3.62 20.38
C GLU A 58 -0.59 4.42 19.13
N ALA A 59 -0.12 5.67 19.30
CA ALA A 59 0.33 6.50 18.18
C ALA A 59 1.55 5.90 17.47
N LYS A 60 2.45 5.25 18.19
CA LYS A 60 3.60 4.55 17.58
C LYS A 60 3.15 3.32 16.81
N GLU A 61 2.30 2.49 17.41
CA GLU A 61 1.79 1.27 16.77
C GLU A 61 1.04 1.60 15.48
N THR A 62 0.11 2.56 15.55
CA THR A 62 -0.64 3.00 14.37
C THR A 62 0.26 3.66 13.32
N ALA A 63 1.29 4.40 13.72
CA ALA A 63 2.27 4.95 12.79
C ALA A 63 3.11 3.86 12.08
N GLU A 64 3.48 2.79 12.79
CA GLU A 64 4.19 1.64 12.21
C GLU A 64 3.30 0.87 11.22
N GLN A 65 2.03 0.65 11.57
CA GLN A 65 1.04 0.04 10.68
C GLN A 65 0.79 0.89 9.43
N LEU A 66 0.69 2.22 9.58
CA LEU A 66 0.53 3.10 8.42
C LEU A 66 1.75 3.05 7.49
N LYS A 67 2.97 3.00 8.06
CA LYS A 67 4.19 2.86 7.27
C LYS A 67 4.21 1.55 6.50
N SER A 68 3.88 0.42 7.13
CA SER A 68 3.86 -0.89 6.44
C SER A 68 2.85 -0.89 5.30
N ILE A 69 1.61 -0.42 5.53
CA ILE A 69 0.58 -0.32 4.50
C ILE A 69 1.03 0.57 3.34
N GLN A 70 1.68 1.71 3.61
CA GLN A 70 2.18 2.60 2.56
C GLN A 70 3.28 1.96 1.70
N VAL A 71 4.20 1.22 2.32
CA VAL A 71 5.24 0.47 1.59
C VAL A 71 4.60 -0.60 0.72
N GLU A 72 3.61 -1.33 1.24
CA GLU A 72 2.87 -2.34 0.48
C GLU A 72 2.12 -1.76 -0.71
N GLN A 73 1.42 -0.64 -0.53
CA GLN A 73 0.70 0.03 -1.62
C GLN A 73 1.66 0.48 -2.72
N LYS A 74 2.80 1.07 -2.36
CA LYS A 74 3.85 1.44 -3.32
C LYS A 74 4.37 0.22 -4.07
N LEU A 75 4.68 -0.86 -3.36
CA LEU A 75 5.15 -2.11 -3.95
C LEU A 75 4.14 -2.68 -4.95
N VAL A 76 2.85 -2.68 -4.62
CA VAL A 76 1.78 -3.13 -5.54
C VAL A 76 1.71 -2.24 -6.78
N CYS A 77 1.78 -0.91 -6.63
CA CYS A 77 1.77 0.03 -7.76
C CYS A 77 2.98 -0.21 -8.68
N GLU A 78 4.17 -0.43 -8.13
CA GLU A 78 5.36 -0.68 -8.93
C GLU A 78 5.35 -2.07 -9.59
N LEU A 79 4.84 -3.10 -8.90
CA LEU A 79 4.71 -4.44 -9.48
C LEU A 79 3.65 -4.49 -10.60
N THR A 80 2.54 -3.77 -10.43
CA THR A 80 1.53 -3.61 -11.49
C THR A 80 2.11 -2.85 -12.69
N ALA A 81 2.79 -1.73 -12.46
CA ALA A 81 3.48 -0.97 -13.52
C ALA A 81 4.57 -1.80 -14.22
N ALA A 82 5.23 -2.68 -13.48
CA ALA A 82 6.20 -3.63 -13.99
C ALA A 82 5.61 -4.78 -14.83
N GLY A 83 4.28 -4.93 -14.86
CA GLY A 83 3.57 -5.96 -15.61
C GLY A 83 3.59 -7.33 -14.93
N ALA A 84 3.51 -7.37 -13.59
CA ALA A 84 3.33 -8.62 -12.87
C ALA A 84 2.02 -9.31 -13.28
N VAL A 85 2.10 -10.59 -13.62
CA VAL A 85 0.95 -11.44 -14.01
C VAL A 85 0.20 -11.93 -12.79
N ASP A 86 0.95 -12.27 -11.74
CA ASP A 86 0.44 -12.68 -10.44
C ASP A 86 0.99 -11.72 -9.38
N LEU A 87 0.12 -10.80 -8.97
CA LEU A 87 0.46 -9.74 -8.01
C LEU A 87 0.66 -10.29 -6.60
N GLU A 88 -0.16 -11.24 -6.18
CA GLU A 88 -0.11 -11.79 -4.82
C GLU A 88 1.22 -12.50 -4.59
N THR A 89 1.60 -13.38 -5.53
CA THR A 89 2.87 -14.09 -5.47
C THR A 89 4.05 -13.12 -5.59
N ALA A 90 3.98 -12.12 -6.48
CA ALA A 90 5.05 -11.15 -6.64
C ALA A 90 5.24 -10.29 -5.38
N VAL A 91 4.16 -9.85 -4.74
CA VAL A 91 4.19 -9.09 -3.48
C VAL A 91 4.78 -9.94 -2.37
N LEU A 92 4.38 -11.20 -2.23
CA LEU A 92 4.87 -12.08 -1.17
C LEU A 92 6.38 -12.33 -1.28
N ILE A 93 6.88 -12.58 -2.50
CA ILE A 93 8.31 -12.78 -2.73
C ILE A 93 9.08 -11.46 -2.54
N ALA A 94 8.53 -10.34 -2.99
CA ALA A 94 9.17 -9.04 -2.82
C ALA A 94 9.25 -8.65 -1.33
N LYS A 95 8.18 -8.85 -0.55
CA LYS A 95 8.19 -8.65 0.91
C LYS A 95 9.26 -9.51 1.58
N ALA A 96 9.31 -10.80 1.26
CA ALA A 96 10.31 -11.72 1.82
C ALA A 96 11.77 -11.33 1.47
N LYS A 97 11.99 -10.54 0.40
CA LYS A 97 13.30 -10.00 0.05
C LYS A 97 13.61 -8.67 0.72
N MET A 98 12.59 -7.85 1.00
CA MET A 98 12.73 -6.61 1.75
C MET A 98 12.85 -6.86 3.26
N GLU A 99 12.33 -7.99 3.75
CA GLU A 99 12.42 -8.43 5.13
C GLU A 99 13.88 -8.81 5.46
N GLY A 100 14.66 -7.82 5.93
CA GLY A 100 16.10 -7.92 6.18
C GLY A 100 16.92 -6.75 5.64
N GLU A 101 16.33 -5.93 4.75
CA GLU A 101 16.90 -4.70 4.23
C GLU A 101 15.90 -3.56 4.47
N ASP A 102 16.05 -2.84 5.59
CA ASP A 102 15.13 -1.80 6.09
C ASP A 102 14.90 -0.64 5.09
N GLU A 103 15.72 -0.57 4.03
CA GLU A 103 15.67 0.42 2.95
C GLU A 103 15.96 -0.21 1.58
N ALA A 104 15.56 -1.46 1.35
CA ALA A 104 15.63 -2.03 0.01
C ALA A 104 14.83 -1.16 -0.97
N ASP A 105 15.54 -0.55 -1.93
CA ASP A 105 14.93 0.20 -3.02
C ASP A 105 13.98 -0.73 -3.78
N ILE A 106 12.68 -0.39 -3.75
CA ILE A 106 11.60 -1.19 -4.36
C ILE A 106 11.95 -1.49 -5.83
N ASP A 107 12.55 -0.53 -6.53
CA ASP A 107 12.97 -0.70 -7.92
C ASP A 107 14.05 -1.76 -8.09
N SER A 108 15.01 -1.81 -7.16
CA SER A 108 16.09 -2.80 -7.16
C SER A 108 15.55 -4.21 -6.95
N VAL A 109 14.61 -4.38 -6.02
CA VAL A 109 13.94 -5.65 -5.73
C VAL A 109 13.16 -6.11 -6.95
N ILE A 110 12.42 -5.22 -7.60
CA ILE A 110 11.64 -5.54 -8.81
C ILE A 110 12.55 -5.92 -9.97
N ARG A 111 13.68 -5.22 -10.17
CA ARG A 111 14.68 -5.58 -11.21
C ARG A 111 15.26 -6.97 -10.96
N GLN A 112 15.58 -7.29 -9.71
CA GLN A 112 16.07 -8.61 -9.33
C GLN A 112 14.99 -9.68 -9.54
N LEU A 113 13.74 -9.40 -9.14
CA LEU A 113 12.60 -10.28 -9.36
C LEU A 113 12.37 -10.54 -10.85
N LYS A 114 12.46 -9.50 -11.69
CA LYS A 114 12.40 -9.63 -13.15
C LYS A 114 13.51 -10.51 -13.70
N LYS A 115 14.72 -10.44 -13.16
CA LYS A 115 15.86 -11.26 -13.62
C LYS A 115 15.70 -12.73 -13.23
N GLU A 116 15.35 -13.00 -11.98
CA GLU A 116 15.28 -14.36 -11.42
C GLU A 116 13.96 -15.07 -11.75
N LYS A 117 12.85 -14.34 -11.69
CA LYS A 117 11.48 -14.86 -11.76
C LYS A 117 10.73 -14.26 -12.96
N ARG A 118 11.34 -14.36 -14.15
CA ARG A 118 10.76 -13.85 -15.41
C ARG A 118 9.34 -14.32 -15.70
N TYR A 119 8.94 -15.48 -15.19
CA TYR A 119 7.57 -16.01 -15.38
C TYR A 119 6.50 -15.21 -14.63
N LEU A 120 6.86 -14.47 -13.57
CA LEU A 120 5.95 -13.56 -12.86
C LEU A 120 5.74 -12.26 -13.64
N PHE A 121 6.64 -11.91 -14.56
CA PHE A 121 6.62 -10.68 -15.35
C PHE A 121 6.56 -11.03 -16.84
N GLY A 122 5.35 -11.27 -17.32
CA GLY A 122 5.09 -11.69 -18.69
C GLY A 122 3.89 -10.96 -19.22
N GLY A 123 4.13 -9.90 -20.01
CA GLY A 123 3.05 -9.13 -20.61
C GLY A 123 2.05 -10.01 -21.38
N VAL A 124 0.83 -9.50 -21.47
CA VAL A 124 -0.37 -9.99 -22.19
C VAL A 124 -0.10 -10.44 -23.65
N GLY A 125 1.11 -10.23 -24.18
CA GLY A 125 1.53 -10.65 -25.53
C GLY A 125 2.12 -12.06 -25.65
N ARG A 126 2.39 -12.78 -24.56
CA ARG A 126 2.74 -14.21 -24.67
C ARG A 126 1.49 -15.05 -24.47
N THR A 127 0.58 -14.95 -25.45
CA THR A 127 -0.20 -16.13 -25.84
C THR A 127 0.82 -17.20 -26.23
N VAL A 128 1.30 -17.95 -25.25
CA VAL A 128 1.84 -19.27 -25.51
C VAL A 128 0.67 -19.97 -26.16
N LYS A 129 0.64 -20.00 -27.50
CA LYS A 129 -0.20 -20.96 -28.22
C LYS A 129 0.10 -22.28 -27.54
N ALA A 130 -0.86 -22.79 -26.78
CA ALA A 130 -0.75 -24.07 -26.15
C ALA A 130 -0.27 -25.02 -27.24
N THR A 131 0.93 -25.56 -27.08
CA THR A 131 1.44 -26.61 -27.97
C THR A 131 0.41 -27.72 -27.89
N LYS A 132 -0.38 -27.85 -28.97
CA LYS A 132 -1.46 -28.84 -29.07
C LYS A 132 -0.85 -30.18 -28.69
N THR A 133 -1.26 -30.72 -27.54
CA THR A 133 -0.91 -32.08 -27.16
C THR A 133 -1.46 -33.01 -28.24
N ALA A 134 -0.70 -34.05 -28.56
CA ALA A 134 -0.78 -34.85 -29.79
C ALA A 134 -2.09 -35.66 -30.04
N GLY A 135 -3.22 -35.28 -29.42
CA GLY A 135 -4.50 -35.96 -29.52
C GLY A 135 -5.59 -35.26 -30.35
N ALA A 136 -5.42 -33.99 -30.73
CA ALA A 136 -6.45 -33.28 -31.51
C ALA A 136 -6.20 -33.44 -33.02
N LYS A 137 -6.83 -34.45 -33.63
CA LYS A 137 -6.86 -34.65 -35.08
C LYS A 137 -7.55 -33.45 -35.75
N GLU A 138 -6.74 -32.48 -36.18
CA GLU A 138 -7.15 -31.31 -36.96
C GLU A 138 -7.65 -31.75 -38.34
N ARG A 139 -8.93 -32.14 -38.41
CA ARG A 139 -9.54 -32.66 -39.65
C ARG A 139 -10.42 -31.64 -40.38
N MET A 140 -10.46 -30.37 -39.94
CA MET A 140 -11.47 -29.41 -40.42
C MET A 140 -10.97 -28.07 -40.96
N GLU A 141 -9.70 -27.68 -40.77
CA GLU A 141 -9.23 -26.37 -41.28
C GLU A 141 -9.04 -26.39 -42.81
N GLY A 142 -8.48 -27.46 -43.37
CA GLY A 142 -8.27 -27.59 -44.81
C GLY A 142 -9.55 -27.63 -45.63
N SER A 143 -10.62 -28.18 -45.07
CA SER A 143 -11.89 -28.37 -45.77
C SER A 143 -12.73 -27.08 -45.76
N GLN A 144 -12.70 -26.29 -44.67
CA GLN A 144 -13.28 -24.94 -44.64
C GLN A 144 -12.64 -23.98 -45.65
N THR A 145 -11.31 -24.03 -45.82
CA THR A 145 -10.62 -23.16 -46.80
C THR A 145 -10.96 -23.49 -48.25
N VAL A 146 -11.27 -24.75 -48.58
CA VAL A 146 -11.71 -25.16 -49.93
C VAL A 146 -13.11 -24.64 -50.22
N LEU A 147 -14.02 -24.69 -49.24
CA LEU A 147 -15.37 -24.14 -49.37
C LEU A 147 -15.34 -22.61 -49.57
N GLU A 148 -14.50 -21.91 -48.81
CA GLU A 148 -14.36 -20.46 -48.90
C GLU A 148 -13.81 -20.02 -50.28
N ARG A 149 -12.84 -20.75 -50.83
CA ARG A 149 -12.31 -20.48 -52.18
C ARG A 149 -13.37 -20.72 -53.25
N ALA A 150 -14.14 -21.79 -53.15
CA ALA A 150 -15.23 -22.08 -54.08
C ALA A 150 -16.33 -21.00 -54.00
N ALA A 151 -16.63 -20.50 -52.80
CA ALA A 151 -17.58 -19.40 -52.59
C ALA A 151 -17.11 -18.11 -53.26
N LYS A 152 -15.84 -17.72 -53.04
CA LYS A 152 -15.24 -16.53 -53.65
C LYS A 152 -15.22 -16.65 -55.17
N LYS A 153 -14.84 -17.81 -55.70
CA LYS A 153 -14.84 -18.07 -57.15
C LYS A 153 -16.26 -17.94 -57.73
N ALA A 154 -17.26 -18.58 -57.14
CA ALA A 154 -18.64 -18.45 -57.60
C ALA A 154 -19.15 -16.99 -57.57
N ALA A 155 -18.78 -16.22 -56.56
CA ALA A 155 -19.13 -14.79 -56.45
C ALA A 155 -18.40 -13.92 -57.48
N THR A 156 -17.14 -14.22 -57.81
CA THR A 156 -16.36 -13.45 -58.78
C THR A 156 -16.71 -13.78 -60.23
N THR A 157 -16.91 -15.06 -60.57
CA THR A 157 -17.16 -15.47 -61.96
C THR A 157 -18.64 -15.37 -62.34
N GLY A 158 -19.57 -15.43 -61.38
CA GLY A 158 -21.01 -15.43 -61.63
C GLY A 158 -21.52 -16.63 -62.46
N SER A 159 -20.65 -17.63 -62.71
CA SER A 159 -20.95 -18.78 -63.55
C SER A 159 -21.79 -19.81 -62.80
N ARG A 160 -22.79 -20.37 -63.48
CA ARG A 160 -23.66 -21.42 -62.95
C ARG A 160 -22.88 -22.67 -62.53
N THR A 161 -21.79 -23.00 -63.23
CA THR A 161 -20.96 -24.19 -62.93
C THR A 161 -20.22 -24.02 -61.60
N ASP A 162 -19.57 -22.88 -61.40
CA ASP A 162 -18.84 -22.56 -60.16
C ASP A 162 -19.79 -22.50 -58.95
N LEU A 163 -21.01 -21.98 -59.14
CA LEU A 163 -22.05 -21.98 -58.10
C LEU A 163 -22.48 -23.41 -57.72
N GLN A 164 -22.65 -24.30 -58.70
CA GLN A 164 -22.99 -25.70 -58.43
C GLN A 164 -21.89 -26.44 -57.68
N GLU A 165 -20.62 -26.18 -58.00
CA GLU A 165 -19.48 -26.74 -57.26
C GLU A 165 -19.46 -26.27 -55.80
N TYR A 166 -19.66 -24.97 -55.55
CA TYR A 166 -19.78 -24.43 -54.20
C TYR A 166 -20.94 -25.08 -53.42
N LEU A 167 -22.12 -25.21 -54.03
CA LEU A 167 -23.29 -25.81 -53.36
C LEU A 167 -23.10 -27.31 -53.08
N LYS A 168 -22.44 -28.06 -53.97
CA LYS A 168 -22.07 -29.46 -53.74
C LYS A 168 -21.09 -29.59 -52.58
N LEU A 169 -20.05 -28.76 -52.56
CA LEU A 169 -19.10 -28.73 -51.45
C LEU A 169 -19.84 -28.41 -50.15
N ARG A 170 -20.63 -27.33 -50.10
CA ARG A 170 -21.41 -26.93 -48.92
C ARG A 170 -22.27 -28.05 -48.35
N ARG A 171 -22.89 -28.88 -49.19
CA ARG A 171 -23.72 -30.01 -48.75
C ARG A 171 -22.91 -31.10 -48.03
N ASN A 172 -21.64 -31.29 -48.37
CA ASN A 172 -20.78 -32.30 -47.74
C ASN A 172 -20.23 -31.86 -46.36
N PHE A 173 -20.48 -30.61 -45.95
CA PHE A 173 -20.05 -30.05 -44.66
C PHE A 173 -21.18 -29.95 -43.61
N ILE A 174 -22.42 -30.25 -43.99
CA ILE A 174 -23.58 -30.35 -43.10
C ILE A 174 -23.75 -31.82 -42.76
#